data_AF-A0A4P9Z6G7-F1
#
_entry.id   AF-A0A4P9Z6G7-F1
#
_cell.length_a   1.000
_cell.length_b   1.000
_cell.length_c   1.000
_cell.angle_alpha   90.00
_cell.angle_beta   90.00
_cell.angle_gamma   90.00
#
_symmetry.space_group_name_H-M   'P 1'
#
loop_
_entity.id
_entity.type
_entity.pdbx_description
1 polymer ?
#
loop_
_entity_poly.entity_id
_entity_poly.type
_entity_poly.pdbx_seq_one_letter_code
_entity_poly.pdbx_strand_id
1 'polypeptide(L)'
;MKGTPQFPQCGFSGQVVQILDHVGVAYKGLNVLESGELRDGIKIYSNWPTIPQLYVKGEFVGGCDIIREMFQAGELQQLLADKGIARLERITDFFNAEVANNKIAGAIVLVQHRGKQAYFKSFGKIDVTTGEPMTPDAIFRIFSMTKPITSVAAMLLVDDGKLKLDDPVSKYIPSFANTQVGIETKSENGDPVLKLVPLERPITIEDLMRQSAGIPYGFYGTGLVRSAYKNADIYAEGTDNAAVAEKIARLPLAEQPGTLWDYGHSLDVLARVIEVISGKSLYAFEKERLFDPLGMKDTSYYVADPSQYRRIAEPLPSDSNFRTGNSRDPRKPYKWEPGTSGLLTTIGDYSRLAQMLLNGGELDGKRYLKPEIFATMTANHIAPATGVKRGSYYFPGDGFGYGLGFGVRTEPGNATPPPPGSLGEIKWDGAGGTYFWIDRAQDMFVILMMQSPSERGRIQPALKAMVYDALE
;
A
#
# COMPACT_ATOMS: atom_id res chain seq x y z
N MET A 1 -3.87 16.18 -38.16
CA MET A 1 -2.62 16.99 -38.22
C MET A 1 -1.86 16.68 -39.51
N LYS A 2 -0.86 17.48 -39.90
CA LYS A 2 0.03 17.15 -41.02
C LYS A 2 1.24 16.37 -40.50
N GLY A 3 1.40 15.10 -40.90
CA GLY A 3 2.36 14.17 -40.31
C GLY A 3 1.78 13.41 -39.11
N THR A 4 2.65 12.86 -38.27
CA THR A 4 2.29 12.11 -37.05
C THR A 4 2.78 12.86 -35.80
N PRO A 5 2.34 12.51 -34.58
CA PRO A 5 2.86 13.11 -33.35
C PRO A 5 4.39 13.00 -33.23
N GLN A 6 4.97 11.87 -33.66
CA GLN A 6 6.41 11.63 -33.63
C GLN A 6 7.17 12.40 -34.72
N PHE A 7 6.54 12.63 -35.88
CA PHE A 7 7.13 13.31 -37.02
C PHE A 7 6.15 14.34 -37.61
N PRO A 8 5.94 15.49 -36.94
CA PRO A 8 5.07 16.54 -37.46
C PRO A 8 5.68 17.18 -38.71
N GLN A 9 4.92 17.26 -39.79
CA GLN A 9 5.37 17.77 -41.09
C GLN A 9 4.90 19.23 -41.36
N CYS A 10 4.52 19.94 -40.31
CA CYS A 10 4.08 21.33 -40.35
C CYS A 10 4.31 22.00 -38.99
N GLY A 11 4.83 23.22 -38.97
CA GLY A 11 5.13 23.96 -37.74
C GLY A 11 3.94 24.07 -36.78
N PHE A 12 2.74 24.36 -37.30
CA PHE A 12 1.52 24.39 -36.49
C PHE A 12 1.15 23.02 -35.90
N SER A 13 1.39 21.93 -36.64
CA SER A 13 1.17 20.58 -36.12
C SER A 13 2.17 20.24 -35.02
N GLY A 14 3.44 20.62 -35.20
CA GLY A 14 4.47 20.46 -34.17
C GLY A 14 4.19 21.27 -32.90
N GLN A 15 3.66 22.50 -33.04
CA GLN A 15 3.31 23.34 -31.90
C GLN A 15 2.17 22.73 -31.06
N VAL A 16 1.11 22.20 -31.69
CA VAL A 16 0.04 21.52 -30.94
C VAL A 16 0.54 20.26 -30.24
N VAL A 17 1.39 19.46 -30.90
CA VAL A 17 2.05 18.30 -30.29
C VAL A 17 2.83 18.71 -29.04
N GLN A 18 3.68 19.73 -29.14
CA GLN A 18 4.47 20.24 -28.02
C GLN A 18 3.59 20.72 -26.84
N ILE A 19 2.47 21.40 -27.13
CA ILE A 19 1.53 21.82 -26.09
C ILE A 19 0.91 20.59 -25.41
N LEU A 20 0.38 19.62 -26.16
CA LEU A 20 -0.27 18.45 -25.57
C LEU A 20 0.71 17.57 -24.77
N ASP A 21 1.93 17.42 -25.26
CA ASP A 21 3.01 16.72 -24.55
C ASP A 21 3.38 17.45 -23.25
N HIS A 22 3.43 18.78 -23.28
CA HIS A 22 3.67 19.60 -22.09
C HIS A 22 2.53 19.49 -21.07
N VAL A 23 1.28 19.48 -21.53
CA VAL A 23 0.11 19.27 -20.64
C VAL A 23 0.05 17.82 -20.13
N GLY A 24 0.80 16.89 -20.72
CA GLY A 24 0.93 15.52 -20.24
C GLY A 24 -0.27 14.64 -20.53
N VAL A 25 -1.02 14.92 -21.59
CA VAL A 25 -2.23 14.17 -21.96
C VAL A 25 -1.95 13.14 -23.04
N ALA A 26 -2.65 12.00 -22.99
CA ALA A 26 -2.59 11.02 -24.06
C ALA A 26 -3.47 11.46 -25.25
N TYR A 27 -2.93 11.40 -26.46
CA TYR A 27 -3.67 11.72 -27.69
C TYR A 27 -3.24 10.84 -28.87
N LYS A 28 -4.07 10.83 -29.92
CA LYS A 28 -3.76 10.18 -31.21
C LYS A 28 -3.71 11.24 -32.31
N GLY A 29 -2.74 11.12 -33.22
CA GLY A 29 -2.67 11.95 -34.42
C GLY A 29 -3.21 11.20 -35.63
N LEU A 30 -4.15 11.82 -36.36
CA LEU A 30 -4.56 11.37 -37.69
C LEU A 30 -3.83 12.21 -38.74
N ASN A 31 -3.08 11.54 -39.62
CA ASN A 31 -2.28 12.18 -40.66
C ASN A 31 -3.13 12.50 -41.88
N VAL A 32 -3.48 13.78 -42.05
CA VAL A 32 -4.32 14.21 -43.18
C VAL A 32 -3.59 14.16 -44.52
N LEU A 33 -2.28 13.98 -44.55
CA LEU A 33 -1.52 13.95 -45.80
C LEU A 33 -1.63 12.60 -46.53
N GLU A 34 -2.14 11.57 -45.85
CA GLU A 34 -2.36 10.24 -46.44
C GLU A 34 -3.59 10.18 -47.36
N SER A 35 -4.51 11.13 -47.25
CA SER A 35 -5.71 11.19 -48.09
C SER A 35 -6.16 12.63 -48.31
N GLY A 36 -6.29 13.01 -49.60
CA GLY A 36 -6.86 14.32 -49.98
C GLY A 36 -8.31 14.48 -49.49
N GLU A 37 -9.09 13.40 -49.53
CA GLU A 37 -10.47 13.37 -49.03
C GLU A 37 -10.51 13.63 -47.52
N LEU A 38 -9.62 13.01 -46.73
CA LEU A 38 -9.52 13.29 -45.30
C LEU A 38 -9.12 14.74 -45.03
N ARG A 39 -8.16 15.26 -45.80
CA ARG A 39 -7.64 16.63 -45.65
C ARG A 39 -8.69 17.69 -45.90
N ASP A 40 -9.54 17.50 -46.91
CA ASP A 40 -10.57 18.47 -47.25
C ASP A 40 -11.87 18.21 -46.49
N GLY A 41 -12.22 16.93 -46.29
CA GLY A 41 -13.38 16.50 -45.52
C GLY A 41 -13.35 16.98 -44.06
N ILE A 42 -12.19 16.92 -43.38
CA ILE A 42 -12.11 17.37 -41.98
C ILE A 42 -12.37 18.87 -41.82
N LYS A 43 -12.01 19.69 -42.81
CA LYS A 43 -12.27 21.13 -42.81
C LYS A 43 -13.76 21.43 -42.96
N ILE A 44 -14.44 20.68 -43.83
CA ILE A 44 -15.87 20.79 -44.04
C ILE A 44 -16.62 20.33 -42.79
N TYR A 45 -16.23 19.18 -42.24
CA TYR A 45 -16.86 18.57 -41.06
C TYR A 45 -16.84 19.49 -39.83
N SER A 46 -15.69 20.10 -39.54
CA SER A 46 -15.53 21.05 -38.43
C SER A 46 -15.99 22.46 -38.75
N ASN A 47 -16.30 22.76 -40.01
CA ASN A 47 -16.39 24.12 -40.53
C ASN A 47 -15.17 24.98 -40.15
N TRP A 48 -13.96 24.43 -40.29
CA TRP A 48 -12.71 25.08 -39.91
C TRP A 48 -11.62 24.95 -40.99
N PRO A 49 -10.99 26.05 -41.44
CA PRO A 49 -10.18 26.04 -42.67
C PRO A 49 -8.77 25.47 -42.49
N THR A 50 -8.21 25.47 -41.27
CA THR A 50 -6.80 25.16 -41.01
C THR A 50 -6.57 23.79 -40.35
N ILE A 51 -5.32 23.33 -40.41
CA ILE A 51 -4.84 22.07 -39.84
C ILE A 51 -3.53 22.39 -39.10
N PRO A 52 -3.30 21.89 -37.87
CA PRO A 52 -4.04 20.83 -37.15
C PRO A 52 -5.39 21.29 -36.59
N GLN A 53 -6.22 20.31 -36.23
CA GLN A 53 -7.46 20.48 -35.49
C GLN A 53 -7.41 19.55 -34.28
N LEU A 54 -7.71 20.07 -33.08
CA LEU A 54 -7.81 19.29 -31.85
C LEU A 54 -9.26 18.93 -31.57
N TYR A 55 -9.48 17.67 -31.21
CA TYR A 55 -10.77 17.17 -30.74
C TYR A 55 -10.59 16.54 -29.36
N VAL A 56 -11.51 16.85 -28.44
CA VAL A 56 -11.50 16.37 -27.06
C VAL A 56 -12.84 15.69 -26.78
N LYS A 57 -12.83 14.40 -26.44
CA LYS A 57 -14.03 13.54 -26.29
C LYS A 57 -15.01 13.66 -27.49
N GLY A 58 -14.47 13.82 -28.70
CA GLY A 58 -15.26 13.90 -29.94
C GLY A 58 -15.72 15.33 -30.32
N GLU A 59 -15.53 16.31 -29.46
CA GLU A 59 -15.88 17.71 -29.73
C GLU A 59 -14.70 18.47 -30.32
N PHE A 60 -14.95 19.26 -31.36
CA PHE A 60 -13.95 20.14 -31.96
C PHE A 60 -13.61 21.29 -31.01
N VAL A 61 -12.33 21.46 -30.68
CA VAL A 61 -11.86 22.52 -29.79
C VAL A 61 -11.31 23.71 -30.59
N GLY A 62 -10.48 23.44 -31.60
CA GLY A 62 -9.89 24.51 -32.39
C GLY A 62 -8.67 24.11 -33.22
N GLY A 63 -8.20 25.06 -34.02
CA GLY A 63 -6.91 25.00 -34.72
C GLY A 63 -5.74 25.46 -33.84
N CYS A 64 -4.52 25.43 -34.38
CA CYS A 64 -3.29 25.72 -33.62
C CYS A 64 -3.31 27.05 -32.84
N ASP A 65 -3.84 28.12 -33.42
CA ASP A 65 -3.85 29.44 -32.77
C ASP A 65 -4.73 29.45 -31.52
N ILE A 66 -5.95 28.87 -31.61
CA ILE A 66 -6.87 28.70 -30.48
C ILE A 66 -6.25 27.83 -29.40
N ILE A 67 -5.64 26.69 -29.77
CA ILE A 67 -5.00 25.81 -28.79
C ILE A 67 -3.84 26.51 -28.06
N ARG A 68 -3.07 27.34 -28.77
CA ARG A 68 -1.99 28.12 -28.16
C ARG A 68 -2.52 29.18 -27.20
N GLU A 69 -3.56 29.93 -27.59
CA GLU A 69 -4.18 30.96 -26.75
C GLU A 69 -4.80 30.34 -25.49
N MET A 70 -5.60 29.28 -25.65
CA MET A 70 -6.19 28.54 -24.53
C MET A 70 -5.12 27.99 -23.59
N PHE A 71 -4.00 27.50 -24.12
CA PHE A 71 -2.88 27.01 -23.30
C PHE A 71 -2.21 28.14 -22.50
N GLN A 72 -1.98 29.30 -23.13
CA GLN A 72 -1.38 30.47 -22.47
C GLN A 72 -2.31 31.05 -21.39
N ALA A 73 -3.62 30.97 -21.58
CA ALA A 73 -4.62 31.42 -20.62
C ALA A 73 -4.95 30.37 -19.53
N GLY A 74 -4.45 29.13 -19.65
CA GLY A 74 -4.79 28.02 -18.75
C GLY A 74 -6.17 27.37 -19.03
N GLU A 75 -6.93 27.90 -19.99
CA GLU A 75 -8.25 27.40 -20.39
C GLU A 75 -8.19 26.01 -21.04
N LEU A 76 -7.09 25.67 -21.71
CA LEU A 76 -6.93 24.34 -22.31
C LEU A 76 -6.88 23.26 -21.22
N GLN A 77 -6.13 23.50 -20.16
CA GLN A 77 -6.01 22.60 -19.01
C GLN A 77 -7.36 22.49 -18.29
N GLN A 78 -8.07 23.60 -18.10
CA GLN A 78 -9.40 23.60 -17.53
C GLN A 78 -10.38 22.81 -18.40
N LEU A 79 -10.41 23.03 -19.72
CA LEU A 79 -11.24 22.26 -20.64
C LEU A 79 -10.90 20.77 -20.60
N LEU A 80 -9.62 20.42 -20.58
CA LEU A 80 -9.19 19.03 -20.46
C LEU A 80 -9.60 18.46 -19.11
N ALA A 81 -9.52 19.19 -18.01
CA ALA A 81 -9.97 18.76 -16.69
C ALA A 81 -11.49 18.57 -16.63
N ASP A 82 -12.27 19.52 -17.15
CA ASP A 82 -13.73 19.45 -17.25
C ASP A 82 -14.18 18.27 -18.13
N LYS A 83 -13.34 17.87 -19.10
CA LYS A 83 -13.52 16.70 -19.95
C LYS A 83 -12.80 15.44 -19.43
N GLY A 84 -12.17 15.48 -18.26
CA GLY A 84 -11.54 14.35 -17.56
C GLY A 84 -10.13 13.92 -18.01
N ILE A 85 -9.41 14.71 -18.81
CA ILE A 85 -8.25 14.28 -19.60
C ILE A 85 -6.86 14.61 -18.98
N ALA A 86 -6.74 15.48 -17.96
CA ALA A 86 -5.43 15.89 -17.38
C ALA A 86 -5.32 15.74 -15.84
N ARG A 87 -5.94 14.71 -15.26
CA ARG A 87 -6.13 14.65 -13.80
C ARG A 87 -4.91 14.19 -12.98
N LEU A 88 -3.90 13.54 -13.59
CA LEU A 88 -2.72 13.06 -12.86
C LEU A 88 -1.74 14.17 -12.47
N GLU A 89 -1.70 15.31 -13.17
CA GLU A 89 -0.85 16.45 -12.75
C GLU A 89 -1.34 17.10 -11.44
N ARG A 90 -2.62 16.94 -11.08
CA ARG A 90 -3.11 17.32 -9.74
C ARG A 90 -2.36 16.60 -8.62
N ILE A 91 -1.89 15.36 -8.86
CA ILE A 91 -1.04 14.63 -7.92
C ILE A 91 0.30 15.37 -7.77
N THR A 92 0.88 15.83 -8.88
CA THR A 92 2.14 16.59 -8.88
C THR A 92 2.01 17.86 -8.07
N ASP A 93 0.97 18.65 -8.35
CA ASP A 93 0.72 19.93 -7.68
C ASP A 93 0.48 19.73 -6.18
N PHE A 94 -0.30 18.70 -5.82
CA PHE A 94 -0.55 18.34 -4.45
C PHE A 94 0.75 18.06 -3.69
N PHE A 95 1.58 17.12 -4.17
CA PHE A 95 2.82 16.77 -3.45
C PHE A 95 3.87 17.90 -3.48
N ASN A 96 3.93 18.70 -4.54
CA ASN A 96 4.75 19.92 -4.55
C ASN A 96 4.32 20.89 -3.45
N ALA A 97 3.00 21.09 -3.28
CA ALA A 97 2.47 21.95 -2.22
C ALA A 97 2.73 21.36 -0.82
N GLU A 98 2.62 20.05 -0.63
CA GLU A 98 2.95 19.40 0.65
C GLU A 98 4.41 19.61 1.07
N VAL A 99 5.33 19.50 0.11
CA VAL A 99 6.76 19.77 0.33
C VAL A 99 7.01 21.26 0.56
N ALA A 100 6.46 22.13 -0.29
CA ALA A 100 6.67 23.58 -0.21
C ALA A 100 6.16 24.17 1.10
N ASN A 101 5.05 23.64 1.63
CA ASN A 101 4.48 24.05 2.91
C ASN A 101 5.10 23.32 4.12
N ASN A 102 6.18 22.58 3.92
CA ASN A 102 6.91 21.85 4.96
C ASN A 102 6.00 20.91 5.78
N LYS A 103 5.05 20.26 5.10
CA LYS A 103 4.16 19.24 5.68
C LYS A 103 4.78 17.85 5.62
N ILE A 104 5.53 17.58 4.55
CA ILE A 104 6.30 16.33 4.38
C ILE A 104 7.73 16.66 3.95
N ALA A 105 8.67 15.76 4.26
CA ALA A 105 10.05 15.88 3.79
C ALA A 105 10.15 15.58 2.29
N GLY A 106 9.48 14.54 1.85
CA GLY A 106 9.43 14.08 0.47
C GLY A 106 8.55 12.85 0.31
N ALA A 107 8.27 12.49 -0.93
CA ALA A 107 7.44 11.34 -1.27
C ALA A 107 7.81 10.77 -2.65
N ILE A 108 7.42 9.52 -2.89
CA ILE A 108 7.43 8.91 -4.23
C ILE A 108 6.07 8.30 -4.48
N VAL A 109 5.49 8.56 -5.64
CA VAL A 109 4.19 8.03 -6.06
C VAL A 109 4.35 7.27 -7.36
N LEU A 110 3.87 6.03 -7.39
CA LEU A 110 3.80 5.17 -8.57
C LEU A 110 2.34 4.77 -8.82
N VAL A 111 1.82 5.05 -10.01
CA VAL A 111 0.54 4.52 -10.53
C VAL A 111 0.85 3.62 -11.71
N GLN A 112 0.60 2.33 -11.54
CA GLN A 112 0.62 1.34 -12.62
C GLN A 112 -0.82 1.11 -13.07
N HIS A 113 -1.11 1.26 -14.36
CA HIS A 113 -2.45 1.05 -14.92
C HIS A 113 -2.33 0.40 -16.31
N ARG A 114 -3.02 -0.73 -16.50
CA ARG A 114 -3.07 -1.49 -17.76
C ARG A 114 -1.70 -1.84 -18.33
N GLY A 115 -0.83 -2.38 -17.47
CA GLY A 115 0.53 -2.77 -17.83
C GLY A 115 1.48 -1.60 -18.10
N LYS A 116 1.08 -0.35 -17.83
CA LYS A 116 1.92 0.84 -18.01
C LYS A 116 2.12 1.60 -16.70
N GLN A 117 3.33 2.13 -16.53
CA GLN A 117 3.62 3.12 -15.51
C GLN A 117 2.99 4.46 -15.93
N ALA A 118 1.73 4.66 -15.55
CA ALA A 118 0.94 5.84 -15.91
C ALA A 118 1.41 7.11 -15.17
N TYR A 119 1.97 6.95 -13.97
CA TYR A 119 2.55 8.04 -13.19
C TYR A 119 3.72 7.54 -12.35
N PHE A 120 4.84 8.25 -12.36
CA PHE A 120 5.95 7.98 -11.44
C PHE A 120 6.75 9.25 -11.19
N LYS A 121 6.62 9.83 -10.00
CA LYS A 121 7.33 11.05 -9.61
C LYS A 121 7.86 10.97 -8.18
N SER A 122 9.01 11.61 -7.98
CA SER A 122 9.64 11.83 -6.67
C SER A 122 9.55 13.32 -6.30
N PHE A 123 9.33 13.60 -5.03
CA PHE A 123 9.08 14.94 -4.50
C PHE A 123 9.95 15.21 -3.29
N GLY A 124 10.41 16.45 -3.14
CA GLY A 124 11.13 16.90 -1.95
C GLY A 124 12.47 16.21 -1.75
N LYS A 125 12.76 15.86 -0.50
CA LYS A 125 14.08 15.42 -0.04
C LYS A 125 14.02 14.06 0.62
N ILE A 126 15.12 13.30 0.51
CA ILE A 126 15.33 12.07 1.30
C ILE A 126 15.46 12.44 2.78
N ASP A 127 16.25 13.48 3.07
CA ASP A 127 16.48 14.03 4.39
C ASP A 127 16.58 15.56 4.29
N VAL A 128 15.75 16.27 5.06
CA VAL A 128 15.77 17.73 5.08
C VAL A 128 17.03 18.32 5.72
N THR A 129 17.72 17.55 6.56
CA THR A 129 18.98 17.93 7.22
C THR A 129 20.16 17.87 6.26
N THR A 130 20.25 16.86 5.38
CA THR A 130 21.30 16.80 4.35
C THR A 130 20.97 17.64 3.12
N GLY A 131 19.67 17.83 2.84
CA GLY A 131 19.21 18.55 1.66
C GLY A 131 19.16 17.70 0.39
N GLU A 132 19.50 16.42 0.46
CA GLU A 132 19.55 15.52 -0.71
C GLU A 132 18.16 15.32 -1.31
N PRO A 133 18.02 15.38 -2.66
CA PRO A 133 16.73 15.25 -3.32
C PRO A 133 16.19 13.82 -3.21
N MET A 134 14.87 13.66 -3.13
CA MET A 134 14.22 12.36 -3.17
C MET A 134 14.53 11.63 -4.48
N THR A 135 15.04 10.40 -4.39
CA THR A 135 15.39 9.56 -5.54
C THR A 135 14.53 8.29 -5.63
N PRO A 136 14.28 7.76 -6.84
CA PRO A 136 13.51 6.52 -7.04
C PRO A 136 14.01 5.28 -6.28
N ASP A 137 15.29 5.25 -5.92
CA ASP A 137 15.94 4.17 -5.20
C ASP A 137 15.99 4.39 -3.67
N ALA A 138 15.31 5.42 -3.15
CA ALA A 138 15.22 5.66 -1.71
C ALA A 138 14.58 4.48 -0.96
N ILE A 139 15.12 4.20 0.23
CA ILE A 139 14.76 3.09 1.12
C ILE A 139 13.86 3.64 2.23
N PHE A 140 12.69 3.03 2.40
CA PHE A 140 11.65 3.46 3.34
C PHE A 140 11.41 2.41 4.42
N ARG A 141 11.15 2.87 5.64
CA ARG A 141 10.56 2.06 6.71
C ARG A 141 9.08 1.87 6.38
N ILE A 142 8.68 0.66 5.97
CA ILE A 142 7.30 0.43 5.52
C ILE A 142 6.35 -0.02 6.63
N PHE A 143 6.90 -0.29 7.83
CA PHE A 143 6.12 -0.67 9.01
C PHE A 143 5.06 -1.72 8.66
N SER A 144 3.79 -1.42 8.91
CA SER A 144 2.66 -2.32 8.73
C SER A 144 2.47 -2.87 7.31
N MET A 145 3.03 -2.28 6.26
CA MET A 145 3.10 -2.90 4.93
C MET A 145 3.99 -4.16 4.88
N THR A 146 4.73 -4.48 5.95
CA THR A 146 5.37 -5.79 6.19
C THR A 146 4.33 -6.92 6.26
N LYS A 147 3.14 -6.64 6.79
CA LYS A 147 2.08 -7.64 7.03
C LYS A 147 1.66 -8.39 5.75
N PRO A 148 1.32 -7.71 4.65
CA PRO A 148 1.18 -8.31 3.33
C PRO A 148 2.29 -9.29 2.94
N ILE A 149 3.55 -8.92 3.16
CA ILE A 149 4.72 -9.73 2.78
C ILE A 149 4.77 -11.01 3.63
N THR A 150 4.66 -10.89 4.94
CA THR A 150 4.66 -12.04 5.85
C THR A 150 3.45 -12.95 5.60
N SER A 151 2.28 -12.38 5.27
CA SER A 151 1.12 -13.17 4.86
C SER A 151 1.35 -13.90 3.54
N VAL A 152 1.99 -13.29 2.54
CA VAL A 152 2.38 -13.99 1.30
C VAL A 152 3.33 -15.13 1.62
N ALA A 153 4.34 -14.91 2.47
CA ALA A 153 5.27 -15.94 2.90
C ALA A 153 4.57 -17.13 3.57
N ALA A 154 3.59 -16.88 4.45
CA ALA A 154 2.75 -17.94 5.02
C ALA A 154 1.92 -18.66 3.94
N MET A 155 1.33 -17.92 2.98
CA MET A 155 0.54 -18.52 1.90
C MET A 155 1.38 -19.36 0.94
N LEU A 156 2.69 -19.08 0.78
CA LEU A 156 3.61 -19.98 0.06
C LEU A 156 3.73 -21.34 0.77
N LEU A 157 3.73 -21.37 2.11
CA LEU A 157 3.71 -22.63 2.86
C LEU A 157 2.35 -23.35 2.75
N VAL A 158 1.25 -22.60 2.67
CA VAL A 158 -0.08 -23.17 2.42
C VAL A 158 -0.13 -23.80 1.02
N ASP A 159 0.39 -23.10 0.00
CA ASP A 159 0.44 -23.60 -1.38
C ASP A 159 1.32 -24.85 -1.54
N ASP A 160 2.42 -24.90 -0.77
CA ASP A 160 3.29 -26.08 -0.64
C ASP A 160 2.64 -27.25 0.14
N GLY A 161 1.48 -27.05 0.76
CA GLY A 161 0.82 -28.03 1.62
C GLY A 161 1.50 -28.25 2.98
N LYS A 162 2.38 -27.34 3.40
CA LYS A 162 3.15 -27.41 4.65
C LYS A 162 2.48 -26.70 5.84
N LEU A 163 1.50 -25.85 5.55
CA LEU A 163 0.73 -25.11 6.54
C LEU A 163 -0.76 -25.18 6.18
N LYS A 164 -1.65 -25.34 7.17
CA LYS A 164 -3.08 -25.20 6.96
C LYS A 164 -3.61 -24.01 7.74
N LEU A 165 -4.61 -23.33 7.20
CA LEU A 165 -5.23 -22.16 7.84
C LEU A 165 -5.95 -22.53 9.14
N ASP A 166 -6.51 -23.74 9.22
CA ASP A 166 -7.22 -24.26 10.40
C ASP A 166 -6.27 -24.93 11.43
N ASP A 167 -4.97 -25.03 11.15
CA ASP A 167 -4.02 -25.57 12.12
C ASP A 167 -4.03 -24.68 13.38
N PRO A 168 -4.04 -25.29 14.58
CA PRO A 168 -3.87 -24.53 15.80
C PRO A 168 -2.42 -24.03 15.91
N VAL A 169 -2.24 -22.78 16.35
CA VAL A 169 -0.91 -22.17 16.54
C VAL A 169 -0.04 -23.01 17.50
N SER A 170 -0.67 -23.64 18.49
CA SER A 170 0.00 -24.51 19.47
C SER A 170 0.67 -25.75 18.86
N LYS A 171 0.29 -26.16 17.64
CA LYS A 171 1.01 -27.19 16.88
C LYS A 171 2.45 -26.79 16.59
N TYR A 172 2.71 -25.49 16.41
CA TYR A 172 4.00 -24.95 16.03
C TYR A 172 4.70 -24.25 17.21
N ILE A 173 3.93 -23.66 18.11
CA ILE A 173 4.43 -22.93 19.29
C ILE A 173 3.62 -23.41 20.51
N PRO A 174 4.05 -24.51 21.19
CA PRO A 174 3.24 -25.20 22.20
C PRO A 174 2.74 -24.33 23.35
N SER A 175 3.45 -23.26 23.72
CA SER A 175 3.05 -22.31 24.77
C SER A 175 1.67 -21.69 24.53
N PHE A 176 1.23 -21.56 23.27
CA PHE A 176 -0.10 -21.03 22.94
C PHE A 176 -1.26 -21.96 23.30
N ALA A 177 -1.01 -23.23 23.68
CA ALA A 177 -2.06 -24.13 24.17
C ALA A 177 -2.64 -23.69 25.52
N ASN A 178 -1.86 -22.95 26.31
CA ASN A 178 -2.21 -22.55 27.68
C ASN A 178 -2.55 -21.07 27.82
N THR A 179 -2.59 -20.33 26.70
CA THR A 179 -2.96 -18.92 26.72
C THR A 179 -4.40 -18.75 27.23
N GLN A 180 -4.67 -17.65 27.93
CA GLN A 180 -5.98 -17.35 28.51
C GLN A 180 -6.50 -16.02 27.97
N VAL A 181 -7.82 -15.81 27.99
CA VAL A 181 -8.43 -14.51 27.70
C VAL A 181 -8.57 -13.72 29.00
N GLY A 182 -8.21 -12.45 28.97
CA GLY A 182 -8.40 -11.53 30.08
C GLY A 182 -9.72 -10.78 29.98
N ILE A 183 -10.60 -10.96 30.97
CA ILE A 183 -11.85 -10.21 31.10
C ILE A 183 -11.69 -9.17 32.21
N GLU A 184 -11.82 -7.89 31.87
CA GLU A 184 -11.85 -6.83 32.87
C GLU A 184 -13.14 -6.91 33.70
N THR A 185 -12.96 -6.91 35.01
CA THR A 185 -14.03 -6.91 35.99
C THR A 185 -13.64 -6.00 37.16
N LYS A 186 -14.46 -5.95 38.21
CA LYS A 186 -14.18 -5.18 39.42
C LYS A 186 -13.93 -6.14 40.58
N SER A 187 -12.95 -5.82 41.42
CA SER A 187 -12.77 -6.46 42.71
C SER A 187 -13.93 -6.11 43.65
N GLU A 188 -13.98 -6.75 44.83
CA GLU A 188 -14.95 -6.41 45.88
C GLU A 188 -14.85 -4.93 46.32
N ASN A 189 -13.68 -4.32 46.19
CA ASN A 189 -13.43 -2.91 46.53
C ASN A 189 -13.71 -1.95 45.35
N GLY A 190 -14.14 -2.46 44.19
CA GLY A 190 -14.45 -1.67 43.01
C GLY A 190 -13.28 -1.42 42.05
N ASP A 191 -12.05 -1.82 42.43
CA ASP A 191 -10.85 -1.66 41.58
C ASP A 191 -10.91 -2.56 40.33
N PRO A 192 -10.45 -2.07 39.17
CA PRO A 192 -10.39 -2.88 37.96
C PRO A 192 -9.39 -4.03 38.14
N VAL A 193 -9.85 -5.26 37.89
CA VAL A 193 -9.03 -6.48 37.94
C VAL A 193 -9.25 -7.33 36.69
N LEU A 194 -8.26 -8.14 36.35
CA LEU A 194 -8.33 -9.03 35.20
C LEU A 194 -8.67 -10.44 35.64
N LYS A 195 -9.83 -10.95 35.23
CA LYS A 195 -10.20 -12.36 35.37
C LYS A 195 -9.73 -13.13 34.14
N LEU A 196 -8.89 -14.15 34.35
CA LEU A 196 -8.44 -15.02 33.27
C LEU A 196 -9.43 -16.17 33.05
N VAL A 197 -9.79 -16.41 31.79
CA VAL A 197 -10.68 -17.50 31.37
C VAL A 197 -10.01 -18.34 30.27
N PRO A 198 -10.30 -19.65 30.18
CA PRO A 198 -9.73 -20.50 29.13
C PRO A 198 -10.20 -20.09 27.74
N LEU A 199 -9.46 -20.52 26.71
CA LEU A 199 -9.89 -20.38 25.33
C LEU A 199 -11.12 -21.26 25.07
N GLU A 200 -12.11 -20.74 24.35
CA GLU A 200 -13.26 -21.53 23.87
C GLU A 200 -12.87 -22.49 22.72
N ARG A 201 -11.84 -22.10 21.96
CA ARG A 201 -11.20 -22.90 20.92
C ARG A 201 -9.73 -22.46 20.75
N PRO A 202 -8.85 -23.31 20.17
CA PRO A 202 -7.49 -22.90 19.87
C PRO A 202 -7.41 -21.68 18.93
N ILE A 203 -6.36 -20.86 19.07
CA ILE A 203 -5.99 -19.86 18.06
C ILE A 203 -5.55 -20.61 16.80
N THR A 204 -6.07 -20.23 15.64
CA THR A 204 -5.70 -20.82 14.34
C THR A 204 -4.74 -19.92 13.55
N ILE A 205 -4.10 -20.47 12.52
CA ILE A 205 -3.31 -19.68 11.56
C ILE A 205 -4.18 -18.62 10.86
N GLU A 206 -5.42 -18.97 10.51
CA GLU A 206 -6.39 -18.02 9.95
C GLU A 206 -6.61 -16.84 10.91
N ASP A 207 -6.81 -17.09 12.20
CA ASP A 207 -6.98 -16.04 13.20
C ASP A 207 -5.79 -15.09 13.27
N LEU A 208 -4.56 -15.62 13.15
CA LEU A 208 -3.37 -14.78 13.11
C LEU A 208 -3.42 -13.86 11.87
N MET A 209 -3.63 -14.43 10.69
CA MET A 209 -3.58 -13.73 9.41
C MET A 209 -4.71 -12.72 9.23
N ARG A 210 -5.90 -12.99 9.76
CA ARG A 210 -7.06 -12.10 9.70
C ARG A 210 -7.18 -11.16 10.90
N GLN A 211 -6.19 -11.12 11.79
CA GLN A 211 -6.17 -10.27 12.99
C GLN A 211 -7.37 -10.51 13.93
N SER A 212 -7.73 -11.78 14.16
CA SER A 212 -8.78 -12.17 15.10
C SER A 212 -8.29 -13.13 16.18
N ALA A 213 -6.99 -13.13 16.47
CA ALA A 213 -6.39 -14.02 17.46
C ALA A 213 -6.55 -13.53 18.91
N GLY A 214 -7.08 -12.33 19.14
CA GLY A 214 -7.14 -11.70 20.45
C GLY A 214 -5.78 -11.20 20.96
N ILE A 215 -4.80 -11.03 20.06
CA ILE A 215 -3.43 -10.59 20.38
C ILE A 215 -3.29 -9.10 20.05
N PRO A 216 -3.49 -8.19 21.02
CA PRO A 216 -3.48 -6.75 20.78
C PRO A 216 -2.06 -6.18 20.61
N TYR A 217 -1.98 -4.94 20.12
CA TYR A 217 -0.87 -4.05 20.47
C TYR A 217 -1.10 -3.39 21.84
N GLY A 218 -0.03 -3.26 22.64
CA GLY A 218 -0.07 -2.54 23.92
C GLY A 218 -0.08 -1.00 23.81
N PHE A 219 0.31 -0.46 22.66
CA PHE A 219 0.39 0.99 22.43
C PHE A 219 -0.84 1.58 21.72
N TYR A 220 -1.80 0.75 21.31
CA TYR A 220 -3.12 1.18 20.85
C TYR A 220 -4.18 0.79 21.87
N GLY A 221 -5.13 1.68 22.12
CA GLY A 221 -6.24 1.43 23.03
C GLY A 221 -5.90 1.56 24.52
N THR A 222 -6.88 1.24 25.35
CA THR A 222 -6.81 1.27 26.81
C THR A 222 -7.25 -0.09 27.38
N GLY A 223 -6.96 -0.33 28.65
CA GLY A 223 -7.38 -1.55 29.36
C GLY A 223 -6.20 -2.31 29.98
N LEU A 224 -6.50 -3.21 30.91
CA LEU A 224 -5.54 -4.00 31.68
C LEU A 224 -4.78 -4.99 30.79
N VAL A 225 -5.42 -5.61 29.80
CA VAL A 225 -4.72 -6.51 28.86
C VAL A 225 -3.69 -5.73 28.05
N ARG A 226 -4.08 -4.61 27.43
CA ARG A 226 -3.18 -3.77 26.65
C ARG A 226 -2.07 -3.17 27.51
N SER A 227 -2.37 -2.83 28.75
CA SER A 227 -1.36 -2.39 29.73
C SER A 227 -0.36 -3.51 30.04
N ALA A 228 -0.80 -4.76 30.16
CA ALA A 228 0.10 -5.90 30.30
C ALA A 228 1.04 -6.04 29.09
N TYR A 229 0.52 -5.92 27.85
CA TYR A 229 1.36 -5.92 26.64
C TYR A 229 2.35 -4.76 26.60
N LYS A 230 1.91 -3.55 26.96
CA LYS A 230 2.77 -2.36 27.03
C LYS A 230 3.95 -2.56 27.99
N ASN A 231 3.72 -3.28 29.09
CA ASN A 231 4.70 -3.50 30.16
C ASN A 231 5.46 -4.84 30.03
N ALA A 232 5.27 -5.59 28.93
CA ALA A 232 5.86 -6.91 28.74
C ALA A 232 7.22 -6.92 28.03
N ASP A 233 7.83 -5.74 27.83
CA ASP A 233 9.13 -5.59 27.17
C ASP A 233 9.22 -6.31 25.81
N ILE A 234 8.12 -6.32 25.05
CA ILE A 234 8.06 -6.97 23.73
C ILE A 234 9.13 -6.40 22.79
N TYR A 235 9.38 -5.08 22.89
CA TYR A 235 10.33 -4.34 22.05
C TYR A 235 11.76 -4.31 22.59
N ALA A 236 12.06 -5.01 23.69
CA ALA A 236 13.39 -4.99 24.29
C ALA A 236 14.47 -5.44 23.30
N GLU A 237 15.64 -4.81 23.38
CA GLU A 237 16.80 -5.16 22.56
C GLU A 237 17.23 -6.62 22.81
N GLY A 238 17.82 -7.24 21.78
CA GLY A 238 18.32 -8.62 21.87
C GLY A 238 17.25 -9.72 21.80
N THR A 239 15.97 -9.37 21.71
CA THR A 239 14.87 -10.31 21.43
C THR A 239 14.93 -10.81 19.98
N ASP A 240 14.49 -12.05 19.75
CA ASP A 240 14.21 -12.62 18.43
C ASP A 240 12.72 -12.99 18.31
N ASN A 241 12.28 -13.51 17.15
CA ASN A 241 10.89 -13.92 16.93
C ASN A 241 10.42 -15.00 17.92
N ALA A 242 11.30 -15.92 18.32
CA ALA A 242 10.96 -16.97 19.27
C ALA A 242 10.69 -16.38 20.66
N ALA A 243 11.59 -15.52 21.15
CA ALA A 243 11.43 -14.85 22.44
C ALA A 243 10.17 -13.96 22.47
N VAL A 244 9.87 -13.25 21.39
CA VAL A 244 8.65 -12.43 21.28
C VAL A 244 7.39 -13.29 21.30
N ALA A 245 7.35 -14.39 20.54
CA ALA A 245 6.20 -15.30 20.56
C ALA A 245 5.97 -15.91 21.96
N GLU A 246 7.03 -16.29 22.67
CA GLU A 246 6.93 -16.80 24.04
C GLU A 246 6.48 -15.74 25.06
N LYS A 247 6.87 -14.47 24.88
CA LYS A 247 6.34 -13.36 25.69
C LYS A 247 4.85 -13.19 25.45
N ILE A 248 4.41 -13.17 24.19
CA ILE A 248 3.00 -13.04 23.81
C ILE A 248 2.18 -14.20 24.38
N ALA A 249 2.67 -15.44 24.29
CA ALA A 249 1.96 -16.62 24.78
C ALA A 249 1.66 -16.60 26.29
N ARG A 250 2.46 -15.85 27.07
CA ARG A 250 2.30 -15.66 28.53
C ARG A 250 1.35 -14.53 28.89
N LEU A 251 0.97 -13.69 27.93
CA LEU A 251 0.06 -12.58 28.15
C LEU A 251 -1.39 -13.02 27.91
N PRO A 252 -2.36 -12.41 28.61
CA PRO A 252 -3.76 -12.67 28.35
C PRO A 252 -4.18 -12.13 26.98
N LEU A 253 -5.00 -12.85 26.23
CA LEU A 253 -5.65 -12.33 25.03
C LEU A 253 -6.70 -11.27 25.42
N ALA A 254 -6.93 -10.29 24.55
CA ALA A 254 -7.97 -9.29 24.74
C ALA A 254 -9.37 -9.83 24.40
N GLU A 255 -9.45 -10.79 23.47
CA GLU A 255 -10.70 -11.41 23.03
C GLU A 255 -10.54 -12.92 22.82
N GLN A 256 -11.67 -13.64 22.80
CA GLN A 256 -11.68 -15.03 22.37
C GLN A 256 -11.28 -15.12 20.88
N PRO A 257 -10.47 -16.14 20.48
CA PRO A 257 -10.08 -16.30 19.08
C PRO A 257 -11.27 -16.38 18.12
N GLY A 258 -11.21 -15.60 17.04
CA GLY A 258 -12.21 -15.47 15.97
C GLY A 258 -13.52 -14.81 16.36
N THR A 259 -13.53 -13.99 17.40
CA THR A 259 -14.73 -13.25 17.80
C THR A 259 -14.69 -11.77 17.41
N LEU A 260 -13.49 -11.18 17.37
CA LEU A 260 -13.27 -9.77 17.07
C LEU A 260 -12.03 -9.61 16.18
N TRP A 261 -12.13 -8.77 15.17
CA TRP A 261 -10.97 -8.21 14.49
C TRP A 261 -10.34 -7.15 15.39
N ASP A 262 -9.13 -7.42 15.87
CA ASP A 262 -8.34 -6.50 16.69
C ASP A 262 -6.89 -6.47 16.22
N TYR A 263 -6.37 -5.26 16.03
CA TYR A 263 -5.08 -5.06 15.39
C TYR A 263 -3.93 -5.22 16.38
N GLY A 264 -3.03 -6.16 16.08
CA GLY A 264 -1.92 -6.42 16.98
C GLY A 264 -0.80 -7.31 16.46
N HIS A 265 -0.14 -7.98 17.41
CA HIS A 265 1.07 -8.77 17.23
C HIS A 265 0.85 -10.14 16.57
N SER A 266 -0.36 -10.42 16.06
CA SER A 266 -0.72 -11.70 15.44
C SER A 266 0.27 -12.15 14.37
N LEU A 267 0.76 -11.24 13.52
CA LEU A 267 1.71 -11.59 12.46
C LEU A 267 3.16 -11.73 12.95
N ASP A 268 3.50 -11.27 14.15
CA ASP A 268 4.79 -11.56 14.77
C ASP A 268 4.81 -13.01 15.29
N VAL A 269 3.66 -13.53 15.73
CA VAL A 269 3.50 -14.97 16.02
C VAL A 269 3.52 -15.79 14.73
N LEU A 270 2.88 -15.30 13.65
CA LEU A 270 2.93 -15.95 12.33
C LEU A 270 4.36 -16.04 11.79
N ALA A 271 5.17 -14.98 11.96
CA ALA A 271 6.59 -14.99 11.64
C ALA A 271 7.30 -16.17 12.31
N ARG A 272 7.06 -16.38 13.61
CA ARG A 272 7.65 -17.51 14.32
C ARG A 272 7.15 -18.87 13.80
N VAL A 273 5.89 -18.99 13.41
CA VAL A 273 5.37 -20.22 12.78
C VAL A 273 6.12 -20.52 11.47
N ILE A 274 6.35 -19.51 10.63
CA ILE A 274 7.12 -19.66 9.38
C ILE A 274 8.53 -20.17 9.67
N GLU A 275 9.19 -19.63 10.70
CA GLU A 275 10.53 -20.08 11.11
C GLU A 275 10.55 -21.55 11.56
N VAL A 276 9.57 -21.96 12.37
CA VAL A 276 9.45 -23.34 12.87
C VAL A 276 9.28 -24.33 11.71
N ILE A 277 8.43 -24.00 10.72
CA ILE A 277 8.15 -24.88 9.59
C ILE A 277 9.33 -24.92 8.61
N SER A 278 9.97 -23.79 8.36
CA SER A 278 11.02 -23.67 7.35
C SER A 278 12.42 -24.03 7.86
N GLY A 279 12.65 -23.97 9.16
CA GLY A 279 13.99 -24.09 9.76
C GLY A 279 14.92 -22.90 9.47
N LYS A 280 14.37 -21.77 8.99
CA LYS A 280 15.10 -20.55 8.61
C LYS A 280 14.60 -19.37 9.44
N SER A 281 15.40 -18.31 9.53
CA SER A 281 14.86 -17.02 10.02
C SER A 281 13.78 -16.51 9.06
N LEU A 282 12.90 -15.62 9.52
CA LEU A 282 11.85 -15.06 8.65
C LEU A 282 12.46 -14.42 7.41
N TYR A 283 13.49 -13.57 7.57
CA TYR A 283 14.16 -12.92 6.45
C TYR A 283 14.78 -13.93 5.49
N ALA A 284 15.46 -14.96 5.98
CA ALA A 284 16.08 -15.96 5.12
C ALA A 284 15.04 -16.72 4.29
N PHE A 285 13.88 -17.04 4.87
CA PHE A 285 12.77 -17.65 4.14
C PHE A 285 12.16 -16.70 3.11
N GLU A 286 11.82 -15.47 3.50
CA GLU A 286 11.24 -14.46 2.60
C GLU A 286 12.21 -14.13 1.46
N LYS A 287 13.50 -13.98 1.75
CA LYS A 287 14.53 -13.71 0.76
C LYS A 287 14.60 -14.80 -0.31
N GLU A 288 14.67 -16.05 0.11
CA GLU A 288 14.75 -17.19 -0.83
C GLU A 288 13.47 -17.39 -1.64
N ARG A 289 12.32 -17.34 -0.95
CA ARG A 289 11.05 -17.78 -1.51
C ARG A 289 10.31 -16.66 -2.25
N LEU A 290 10.59 -15.41 -1.89
CA LEU A 290 9.85 -14.25 -2.38
C LEU A 290 10.79 -13.16 -2.93
N PHE A 291 11.73 -12.62 -2.16
CA PHE A 291 12.47 -11.42 -2.58
C PHE A 291 13.43 -11.68 -3.73
N ASP A 292 14.32 -12.67 -3.62
CA ASP A 292 15.27 -13.03 -4.68
C ASP A 292 14.56 -13.37 -6.00
N PRO A 293 13.53 -14.25 -6.02
CA PRO A 293 12.85 -14.54 -7.27
C PRO A 293 12.01 -13.38 -7.81
N LEU A 294 11.43 -12.54 -6.93
CA LEU A 294 10.81 -11.28 -7.35
C LEU A 294 11.84 -10.18 -7.60
N GLY A 295 13.15 -10.39 -7.52
CA GLY A 295 14.15 -9.34 -7.73
C GLY A 295 14.03 -8.13 -6.79
N MET A 296 13.50 -8.32 -5.58
CA MET A 296 13.37 -7.29 -4.54
C MET A 296 14.67 -7.19 -3.74
N LYS A 297 15.69 -6.54 -4.31
CA LYS A 297 17.08 -6.62 -3.83
C LYS A 297 17.39 -5.72 -2.64
N ASP A 298 16.59 -4.68 -2.44
CA ASP A 298 16.75 -3.67 -1.38
C ASP A 298 15.71 -3.87 -0.26
N THR A 299 15.05 -5.02 -0.22
CA THR A 299 14.07 -5.37 0.82
C THR A 299 14.71 -6.19 1.92
N SER A 300 14.77 -5.63 3.13
CA SER A 300 15.44 -6.24 4.28
C SER A 300 14.98 -5.64 5.61
N TYR A 301 15.39 -6.23 6.74
CA TYR A 301 15.09 -5.69 8.08
C TYR A 301 16.03 -4.57 8.55
N TYR A 302 17.17 -4.39 7.87
CA TYR A 302 18.13 -3.32 8.09
C TYR A 302 19.00 -3.11 6.84
N VAL A 303 19.55 -1.91 6.69
CA VAL A 303 20.51 -1.59 5.63
C VAL A 303 21.89 -2.01 6.11
N ALA A 304 22.43 -3.09 5.54
CA ALA A 304 23.70 -3.65 5.98
C ALA A 304 24.93 -2.88 5.46
N ASP A 305 24.83 -2.31 4.26
CA ASP A 305 25.93 -1.58 3.61
C ASP A 305 25.85 -0.07 3.93
N PRO A 306 26.84 0.49 4.66
CA PRO A 306 26.88 1.91 4.97
C PRO A 306 26.87 2.84 3.75
N SER A 307 27.33 2.36 2.58
CA SER A 307 27.29 3.14 1.34
C SER A 307 25.86 3.51 0.90
N GLN A 308 24.88 2.75 1.38
CA GLN A 308 23.46 2.91 1.08
C GLN A 308 22.72 3.80 2.09
N TYR A 309 23.37 4.25 3.17
CA TYR A 309 22.68 5.02 4.22
C TYR A 309 22.07 6.33 3.72
N ARG A 310 22.68 6.96 2.70
CA ARG A 310 22.13 8.15 2.04
C ARG A 310 20.81 7.92 1.31
N ARG A 311 20.42 6.66 1.06
CA ARG A 311 19.13 6.32 0.45
C ARG A 311 18.00 6.24 1.47
N ILE A 312 18.30 6.21 2.78
CA ILE A 312 17.29 6.03 3.82
C ILE A 312 16.47 7.31 3.95
N ALA A 313 15.20 7.25 3.59
CA ALA A 313 14.28 8.37 3.76
C ALA A 313 14.02 8.65 5.24
N GLU A 314 14.13 9.91 5.63
CA GLU A 314 13.87 10.39 6.99
C GLU A 314 12.66 11.32 7.03
N PRO A 315 11.87 11.28 8.12
CA PRO A 315 10.75 12.19 8.32
C PRO A 315 11.24 13.61 8.60
N LEU A 316 10.33 14.58 8.53
CA LEU A 316 10.60 15.90 9.12
C LEU A 316 10.95 15.73 10.61
N PRO A 317 11.90 16.51 11.17
CA PRO A 317 12.22 16.44 12.61
C PRO A 317 10.98 16.59 13.51
N SER A 318 10.03 17.45 13.09
CA SER A 318 8.76 17.69 13.78
C SER A 318 7.74 16.55 13.67
N ASP A 319 7.97 15.56 12.79
CA ASP A 319 7.09 14.41 12.54
C ASP A 319 7.85 13.07 12.64
N SER A 320 8.86 13.01 13.49
CA SER A 320 9.76 11.84 13.64
C SER A 320 9.23 10.75 14.58
N ASN A 321 8.11 10.98 15.27
CA ASN A 321 7.47 9.98 16.12
C ASN A 321 6.46 9.15 15.32
N PHE A 322 6.86 7.93 14.95
CA PHE A 322 6.03 6.97 14.23
C PHE A 322 4.87 6.38 15.06
N ARG A 323 4.86 6.56 16.39
CA ARG A 323 3.82 6.09 17.31
C ARG A 323 3.59 4.57 17.27
N THR A 324 4.64 3.79 17.03
CA THR A 324 4.59 2.33 16.90
C THR A 324 5.19 1.57 18.09
N GLY A 325 5.69 2.28 19.11
CA GLY A 325 6.50 1.69 20.19
C GLY A 325 7.87 1.16 19.74
N ASN A 326 8.17 1.21 18.43
CA ASN A 326 9.38 0.67 17.81
C ASN A 326 10.19 1.81 17.17
N SER A 327 11.31 2.17 17.80
CA SER A 327 12.22 3.26 17.37
C SER A 327 13.54 2.73 16.78
N ARG A 328 13.51 1.57 16.12
CA ARG A 328 14.71 0.95 15.54
C ARG A 328 15.42 1.85 14.53
N ASP A 329 16.75 1.86 14.63
CA ASP A 329 17.62 2.48 13.65
C ASP A 329 17.77 1.52 12.46
N PRO A 330 17.31 1.88 11.24
CA PRO A 330 17.38 1.00 10.07
C PRO A 330 18.81 0.65 9.66
N ARG A 331 19.81 1.32 10.23
CA ARG A 331 21.25 1.10 9.99
C ARG A 331 21.84 -0.01 10.86
N LYS A 332 21.09 -0.52 11.85
CA LYS A 332 21.58 -1.49 12.82
C LYS A 332 20.94 -2.86 12.64
N PRO A 333 21.71 -3.96 12.74
CA PRO A 333 21.12 -5.28 12.78
C PRO A 333 20.38 -5.51 14.11
N TYR A 334 19.23 -6.15 14.03
CA TYR A 334 18.46 -6.62 15.19
C TYR A 334 18.19 -8.12 15.04
N LYS A 335 18.18 -8.85 16.16
CA LYS A 335 17.83 -10.29 16.15
C LYS A 335 16.35 -10.53 15.82
N TRP A 336 15.48 -9.59 16.15
CA TRP A 336 14.05 -9.69 15.89
C TRP A 336 13.74 -9.26 14.47
N GLU A 337 13.13 -10.16 13.70
CA GLU A 337 12.62 -9.93 12.34
C GLU A 337 11.08 -9.96 12.37
N PRO A 338 10.40 -8.89 12.85
CA PRO A 338 8.96 -8.91 13.08
C PRO A 338 8.17 -9.06 11.79
N GLY A 339 7.17 -9.95 11.80
CA GLY A 339 6.20 -10.09 10.70
C GLY A 339 5.20 -8.94 10.59
N THR A 340 5.20 -8.01 11.54
CA THR A 340 4.23 -6.90 11.55
C THR A 340 4.77 -5.56 11.08
N SER A 341 6.05 -5.24 11.25
CA SER A 341 6.51 -3.85 11.11
C SER A 341 8.01 -3.60 10.88
N GLY A 342 8.78 -4.62 10.47
CA GLY A 342 10.24 -4.52 10.46
C GLY A 342 10.91 -4.26 9.11
N LEU A 343 10.21 -4.41 7.99
CA LEU A 343 10.86 -4.33 6.68
C LEU A 343 11.14 -2.88 6.27
N LEU A 344 12.28 -2.75 5.59
CA LEU A 344 12.69 -1.66 4.73
C LEU A 344 12.55 -2.12 3.28
N THR A 345 12.22 -1.22 2.36
CA THR A 345 12.17 -1.53 0.93
C THR A 345 12.24 -0.25 0.10
N THR A 346 12.27 -0.40 -1.22
CA THR A 346 12.15 0.70 -2.19
C THR A 346 10.79 0.64 -2.89
N ILE A 347 10.40 1.72 -3.57
CA ILE A 347 9.19 1.68 -4.40
C ILE A 347 9.34 0.68 -5.57
N GLY A 348 10.56 0.52 -6.10
CA GLY A 348 10.86 -0.43 -7.17
C GLY A 348 10.63 -1.87 -6.71
N ASP A 349 11.17 -2.26 -5.57
CA ASP A 349 10.97 -3.59 -4.99
C ASP A 349 9.50 -3.86 -4.69
N TYR A 350 8.84 -2.94 -3.98
CA TYR A 350 7.44 -3.14 -3.61
C TYR A 350 6.51 -3.14 -4.83
N SER A 351 6.87 -2.46 -5.93
CA SER A 351 6.12 -2.54 -7.20
C SER A 351 6.11 -3.94 -7.81
N ARG A 352 7.18 -4.74 -7.60
CA ARG A 352 7.24 -6.13 -8.10
C ARG A 352 6.31 -7.03 -7.30
N LEU A 353 6.24 -6.85 -5.98
CA LEU A 353 5.23 -7.49 -5.14
C LEU A 353 3.80 -7.08 -5.57
N ALA A 354 3.55 -5.78 -5.75
CA ALA A 354 2.24 -5.27 -6.14
C ALA A 354 1.80 -5.78 -7.52
N GLN A 355 2.72 -5.84 -8.50
CA GLN A 355 2.44 -6.40 -9.82
C GLN A 355 2.15 -7.92 -9.75
N MET A 356 2.91 -8.67 -8.95
CA MET A 356 2.65 -10.11 -8.73
C MET A 356 1.25 -10.35 -8.16
N LEU A 357 0.82 -9.52 -7.21
CA LEU A 357 -0.52 -9.58 -6.62
C LEU A 357 -1.61 -9.12 -7.61
N LEU A 358 -1.38 -8.06 -8.40
CA LEU A 358 -2.29 -7.62 -9.46
C LEU A 358 -2.57 -8.74 -10.47
N ASN A 359 -1.50 -9.45 -10.86
CA ASN A 359 -1.54 -10.60 -11.76
C ASN A 359 -2.13 -11.89 -11.13
N GLY A 360 -2.54 -11.86 -9.86
CA GLY A 360 -3.14 -13.03 -9.21
C GLY A 360 -2.14 -14.12 -8.85
N GLY A 361 -0.94 -13.74 -8.39
CA GLY A 361 0.07 -14.68 -7.90
C GLY A 361 1.18 -15.01 -8.88
N GLU A 362 1.38 -14.23 -9.94
CA GLU A 362 2.38 -14.51 -10.99
C GLU A 362 3.12 -13.25 -11.45
N LEU A 363 4.42 -13.35 -11.70
CA LEU A 363 5.19 -12.29 -12.35
C LEU A 363 6.34 -12.87 -13.16
N ASP A 364 6.62 -12.28 -14.32
CA ASP A 364 7.74 -12.63 -15.21
C ASP A 364 7.81 -14.14 -15.54
N GLY A 365 6.64 -14.76 -15.78
CA GLY A 365 6.51 -16.19 -16.10
C GLY A 365 6.70 -17.14 -14.91
N LYS A 366 6.88 -16.62 -13.69
CA LYS A 366 6.96 -17.40 -12.46
C LYS A 366 5.67 -17.25 -11.65
N ARG A 367 5.02 -18.39 -11.39
CA ARG A 367 3.90 -18.49 -10.45
C ARG A 367 4.41 -18.62 -9.02
N TYR A 368 3.94 -17.75 -8.14
CA TYR A 368 4.22 -17.71 -6.71
C TYR A 368 3.08 -18.32 -5.91
N LEU A 369 1.84 -18.01 -6.29
CA LEU A 369 0.64 -18.58 -5.67
C LEU A 369 -0.26 -19.18 -6.76
N LYS A 370 -0.80 -20.37 -6.50
CA LYS A 370 -1.88 -20.92 -7.32
C LYS A 370 -3.11 -19.98 -7.28
N PRO A 371 -3.90 -19.89 -8.37
CA PRO A 371 -5.06 -19.00 -8.44
C PRO A 371 -6.05 -19.17 -7.27
N GLU A 372 -6.29 -20.40 -6.84
CA GLU A 372 -7.17 -20.74 -5.71
C GLU A 372 -6.60 -20.25 -4.37
N ILE A 373 -5.29 -20.35 -4.17
CA ILE A 373 -4.61 -19.86 -2.95
C ILE A 373 -4.65 -18.33 -2.90
N PHE A 374 -4.42 -17.69 -4.04
CA PHE A 374 -4.58 -16.23 -4.16
C PHE A 374 -6.02 -15.77 -3.91
N ALA A 375 -7.01 -16.50 -4.45
CA ALA A 375 -8.42 -16.21 -4.24
C ALA A 375 -8.81 -16.35 -2.76
N THR A 376 -8.35 -17.39 -2.07
CA THR A 376 -8.51 -17.51 -0.61
C THR A 376 -7.88 -16.34 0.11
N MET A 377 -6.60 -16.04 -0.15
CA MET A 377 -5.87 -14.97 0.51
C MET A 377 -6.55 -13.60 0.42
N THR A 378 -7.21 -13.32 -0.71
CA THR A 378 -7.83 -12.02 -1.02
C THR A 378 -9.34 -11.99 -0.78
N ALA A 379 -9.95 -13.07 -0.30
CA ALA A 379 -11.35 -13.10 0.11
C ALA A 379 -11.58 -12.34 1.43
N ASN A 380 -12.83 -11.96 1.71
CA ASN A 380 -13.19 -11.38 3.01
C ASN A 380 -13.34 -12.49 4.08
N HIS A 381 -12.37 -12.61 4.98
CA HIS A 381 -12.32 -13.58 6.06
C HIS A 381 -13.00 -13.12 7.36
N ILE A 382 -13.64 -11.94 7.34
CA ILE A 382 -14.42 -11.39 8.45
C ILE A 382 -15.82 -10.92 8.00
N ALA A 383 -16.39 -11.59 7.00
CA ALA A 383 -17.77 -11.34 6.59
C ALA A 383 -18.73 -11.66 7.76
N PRO A 384 -19.94 -11.06 7.82
CA PRO A 384 -20.87 -11.29 8.94
C PRO A 384 -21.15 -12.77 9.24
N ALA A 385 -21.17 -13.63 8.22
CA ALA A 385 -21.36 -15.08 8.36
C ALA A 385 -20.23 -15.80 9.13
N THR A 386 -19.05 -15.19 9.27
CA THR A 386 -17.92 -15.75 10.03
C THR A 386 -18.07 -15.54 11.54
N GLY A 387 -18.95 -14.64 11.98
CA GLY A 387 -19.10 -14.25 13.39
C GLY A 387 -18.02 -13.31 13.91
N VAL A 388 -16.96 -13.01 13.14
CA VAL A 388 -15.91 -12.05 13.52
C VAL A 388 -16.46 -10.62 13.44
N LYS A 389 -16.54 -9.94 14.58
CA LYS A 389 -16.98 -8.54 14.66
C LYS A 389 -15.82 -7.58 14.35
N ARG A 390 -16.12 -6.32 14.05
CA ARG A 390 -15.10 -5.26 13.87
C ARG A 390 -14.82 -4.59 15.22
N GLY A 391 -13.54 -4.53 15.62
CA GLY A 391 -13.11 -3.81 16.82
C GLY A 391 -13.20 -2.28 16.68
N SER A 392 -12.98 -1.56 17.79
CA SER A 392 -13.07 -0.08 17.80
C SER A 392 -11.97 0.59 16.97
N TYR A 393 -10.79 -0.03 16.86
CA TYR A 393 -9.66 0.46 16.07
C TYR A 393 -9.61 -0.22 14.69
N TYR A 394 -10.71 -0.20 13.96
CA TYR A 394 -10.84 -0.90 12.67
C TYR A 394 -10.14 -0.16 11.52
N PHE A 395 -8.83 -0.38 11.38
CA PHE A 395 -7.97 0.28 10.40
C PHE A 395 -8.27 0.01 8.91
N PRO A 396 -8.83 -1.14 8.48
CA PRO A 396 -9.27 -1.29 7.09
C PRO A 396 -10.23 -0.18 6.66
N GLY A 397 -11.04 0.30 7.61
CA GLY A 397 -11.95 1.42 7.45
C GLY A 397 -13.29 1.03 6.84
N ASP A 398 -14.13 2.04 6.69
CA ASP A 398 -15.48 1.90 6.16
C ASP A 398 -15.49 1.35 4.72
N GLY A 399 -16.45 0.46 4.42
CA GLY A 399 -16.54 -0.27 3.15
C GLY A 399 -15.55 -1.43 2.96
N PHE A 400 -14.63 -1.67 3.91
CA PHE A 400 -13.65 -2.76 3.84
C PHE A 400 -13.96 -3.89 4.82
N GLY A 401 -13.85 -5.13 4.35
CA GLY A 401 -13.57 -6.32 5.15
C GLY A 401 -12.06 -6.51 5.35
N TYR A 402 -11.66 -7.73 5.70
CA TYR A 402 -10.25 -8.09 5.88
C TYR A 402 -10.01 -9.51 5.37
N GLY A 403 -8.99 -9.66 4.53
CA GLY A 403 -8.52 -10.96 4.05
C GLY A 403 -7.36 -11.46 4.89
N LEU A 404 -6.48 -12.25 4.28
CA LEU A 404 -5.30 -12.78 4.96
C LEU A 404 -4.12 -11.82 4.78
N GLY A 405 -4.14 -10.71 5.53
CA GLY A 405 -3.08 -9.69 5.55
C GLY A 405 -3.40 -8.35 4.87
N PHE A 406 -4.62 -8.17 4.35
CA PHE A 406 -5.03 -6.96 3.61
C PHE A 406 -6.44 -6.54 3.99
N GLY A 407 -6.71 -5.24 3.94
CA GLY A 407 -8.09 -4.76 3.82
C GLY A 407 -8.63 -5.12 2.44
N VAL A 408 -9.85 -5.65 2.38
CA VAL A 408 -10.52 -6.03 1.12
C VAL A 408 -11.77 -5.18 0.97
N ARG A 409 -11.92 -4.42 -0.11
CA ARG A 409 -13.13 -3.61 -0.34
C ARG A 409 -14.31 -4.54 -0.60
N THR A 410 -15.33 -4.48 0.24
CA THR A 410 -16.53 -5.32 0.14
C THR A 410 -17.77 -4.52 -0.22
N GLU A 411 -17.77 -3.22 0.06
CA GLU A 411 -18.88 -2.30 -0.16
C GLU A 411 -18.35 -0.91 -0.54
N PRO A 412 -19.19 -0.01 -1.08
CA PRO A 412 -18.81 1.38 -1.32
C PRO A 412 -18.38 2.14 -0.05
N GLY A 413 -18.96 1.77 1.10
CA GLY A 413 -18.88 2.54 2.35
C GLY A 413 -20.04 3.53 2.49
N ASN A 414 -20.09 4.19 3.63
CA ASN A 414 -21.13 5.11 4.08
C ASN A 414 -20.73 6.59 4.00
N ALA A 415 -19.46 6.92 3.70
CA ALA A 415 -19.06 8.31 3.50
C ALA A 415 -19.76 8.94 2.27
N THR A 416 -19.91 10.27 2.26
CA THR A 416 -20.59 11.00 1.19
C THR A 416 -19.67 12.10 0.62
N PRO A 417 -19.23 12.01 -0.66
CA PRO A 417 -19.39 10.85 -1.54
C PRO A 417 -18.61 9.62 -1.02
N PRO A 418 -18.99 8.39 -1.42
CA PRO A 418 -18.26 7.19 -1.02
C PRO A 418 -16.79 7.29 -1.47
N PRO A 419 -15.82 6.76 -0.68
CA PRO A 419 -14.44 6.72 -1.14
C PRO A 419 -14.35 5.89 -2.41
N PRO A 420 -13.51 6.24 -3.40
CA PRO A 420 -13.46 5.52 -4.66
C PRO A 420 -12.76 4.15 -4.52
N GLY A 421 -13.00 3.28 -5.50
CA GLY A 421 -12.40 1.95 -5.64
C GLY A 421 -13.40 0.84 -5.93
N SER A 422 -12.93 -0.18 -6.66
CA SER A 422 -13.78 -1.31 -7.05
C SER A 422 -13.90 -2.36 -5.94
N LEU A 423 -15.01 -3.08 -5.92
CA LEU A 423 -15.15 -4.25 -5.03
C LEU A 423 -14.02 -5.26 -5.29
N GLY A 424 -13.45 -5.81 -4.22
CA GLY A 424 -12.28 -6.70 -4.30
C GLY A 424 -10.93 -5.97 -4.34
N GLU A 425 -10.89 -4.63 -4.32
CA GLU A 425 -9.65 -3.89 -4.11
C GLU A 425 -8.99 -4.33 -2.80
N ILE A 426 -7.70 -4.63 -2.84
CA ILE A 426 -6.91 -4.91 -1.63
C ILE A 426 -5.98 -3.75 -1.31
N LYS A 427 -5.84 -3.43 -0.02
CA LYS A 427 -4.98 -2.32 0.43
C LYS A 427 -4.34 -2.60 1.78
N TRP A 428 -3.25 -1.88 2.05
CA TRP A 428 -2.73 -1.70 3.40
C TRP A 428 -1.81 -0.47 3.49
N ASP A 429 -1.55 0.00 4.70
CA ASP A 429 -0.70 1.16 4.97
C ASP A 429 0.39 0.87 6.03
N GLY A 430 1.37 1.77 6.11
CA GLY A 430 2.44 1.79 7.10
C GLY A 430 2.36 3.01 8.00
N ALA A 431 2.86 2.89 9.24
CA ALA A 431 2.88 3.98 10.20
C ALA A 431 3.77 5.17 9.76
N GLY A 432 4.73 4.93 8.87
CA GLY A 432 5.53 5.98 8.21
C GLY A 432 4.75 6.78 7.18
N GLY A 433 3.51 6.40 6.84
CA GLY A 433 2.70 7.05 5.82
C GLY A 433 2.76 6.36 4.45
N THR A 434 3.61 5.33 4.31
CA THR A 434 3.62 4.45 3.14
C THR A 434 2.24 3.80 2.94
N TYR A 435 1.81 3.63 1.69
CA TYR A 435 0.49 3.12 1.37
C TYR A 435 0.49 2.43 0.01
N PHE A 436 -0.30 1.38 -0.14
CA PHE A 436 -0.58 0.81 -1.45
C PHE A 436 -2.00 0.28 -1.54
N TRP A 437 -2.51 0.22 -2.77
CA TRP A 437 -3.70 -0.56 -3.09
C TRP A 437 -3.59 -1.17 -4.48
N ILE A 438 -4.35 -2.25 -4.68
CA ILE A 438 -4.43 -3.00 -5.93
C ILE A 438 -5.90 -3.14 -6.28
N ASP A 439 -6.29 -2.56 -7.41
CA ASP A 439 -7.62 -2.70 -7.99
C ASP A 439 -7.52 -3.52 -9.28
N ARG A 440 -7.80 -4.82 -9.15
CA ARG A 440 -7.75 -5.76 -10.27
C ARG A 440 -8.85 -5.50 -11.31
N ALA A 441 -9.99 -4.91 -10.92
CA ALA A 441 -11.05 -4.58 -11.87
C ALA A 441 -10.64 -3.43 -12.80
N GLN A 442 -9.74 -2.57 -12.34
CA GLN A 442 -9.14 -1.50 -13.13
C GLN A 442 -7.80 -1.88 -13.78
N ASP A 443 -7.28 -3.10 -13.54
CA ASP A 443 -5.91 -3.48 -13.90
C ASP A 443 -4.88 -2.45 -13.40
N MET A 444 -4.96 -2.12 -12.11
CA MET A 444 -4.22 -1.00 -11.51
C MET A 444 -3.63 -1.36 -10.15
N PHE A 445 -2.43 -0.85 -9.86
CA PHE A 445 -1.97 -0.67 -8.49
C PHE A 445 -1.35 0.71 -8.30
N VAL A 446 -1.35 1.17 -7.06
CA VAL A 446 -0.70 2.43 -6.67
C VAL A 446 0.14 2.21 -5.43
N ILE A 447 1.31 2.84 -5.39
CA ILE A 447 2.21 2.84 -4.24
C ILE A 447 2.59 4.29 -3.92
N LEU A 448 2.46 4.65 -2.65
CA LEU A 448 2.97 5.86 -2.04
C LEU A 448 4.06 5.49 -1.04
N MET A 449 5.26 6.04 -1.22
CA MET A 449 6.34 5.95 -0.25
C MET A 449 6.61 7.34 0.32
N MET A 450 6.47 7.49 1.65
CA MET A 450 6.83 8.70 2.38
C MET A 450 7.18 8.34 3.84
N GLN A 451 7.79 9.29 4.56
CA GLN A 451 8.04 9.22 6.00
C GLN A 451 7.38 10.42 6.68
N SER A 452 6.06 10.38 6.82
CA SER A 452 5.24 11.45 7.42
C SER A 452 4.06 10.86 8.20
N PRO A 453 4.32 10.34 9.42
CA PRO A 453 3.32 9.67 10.25
C PRO A 453 2.06 10.49 10.52
N SER A 454 2.20 11.81 10.74
CA SER A 454 1.07 12.68 11.07
C SER A 454 0.19 13.01 9.86
N GLU A 455 0.75 13.02 8.65
CA GLU A 455 0.05 13.44 7.42
C GLU A 455 -0.66 12.30 6.69
N ARG A 456 -0.38 11.04 7.06
CA ARG A 456 -0.92 9.84 6.39
C ARG A 456 -2.44 9.84 6.23
N GLY A 457 -3.17 10.27 7.26
CA GLY A 457 -4.64 10.24 7.28
C GLY A 457 -5.30 11.21 6.31
N ARG A 458 -4.57 12.26 5.89
CA ARG A 458 -5.05 13.25 4.90
C ARG A 458 -4.55 12.92 3.51
N ILE A 459 -3.27 12.54 3.39
CA ILE A 459 -2.63 12.29 2.08
C ILE A 459 -3.18 11.03 1.42
N GLN A 460 -3.36 9.92 2.15
CA GLN A 460 -3.77 8.65 1.52
C GLN A 460 -5.16 8.74 0.87
N PRO A 461 -6.21 9.27 1.54
CA PRO A 461 -7.51 9.45 0.88
C PRO A 461 -7.47 10.45 -0.28
N ALA A 462 -6.70 11.55 -0.15
CA ALA A 462 -6.58 12.57 -1.20
C ALA A 462 -5.89 12.01 -2.46
N LEU A 463 -4.77 11.29 -2.30
CA LEU A 463 -4.10 10.60 -3.40
C LEU A 463 -5.05 9.60 -4.06
N LYS A 464 -5.76 8.81 -3.26
CA LYS A 464 -6.71 7.83 -3.80
C LYS A 464 -7.80 8.52 -4.63
N ALA A 465 -8.41 9.58 -4.12
CA ALA A 465 -9.39 10.37 -4.87
C ALA A 465 -8.82 10.90 -6.19
N MET A 466 -7.65 11.53 -6.18
CA MET A 466 -7.04 12.06 -7.41
C MET A 466 -6.71 10.98 -8.44
N VAL A 467 -6.28 9.79 -8.01
CA VAL A 467 -6.02 8.67 -8.94
C VAL A 467 -7.31 8.19 -9.59
N TYR A 468 -8.36 7.93 -8.81
CA TYR A 468 -9.62 7.43 -9.37
C TYR A 468 -10.36 8.48 -10.17
N ASP A 469 -10.31 9.74 -9.76
CA ASP A 469 -10.71 10.84 -10.61
C ASP A 469 -10.02 10.67 -11.97
N ALA A 470 -8.71 10.45 -12.02
CA ALA A 470 -7.98 10.37 -13.28
C ALA A 470 -8.31 9.19 -14.20
N LEU A 471 -9.12 8.24 -13.75
CA LEU A 471 -9.59 7.11 -14.56
C LEU A 471 -10.88 7.43 -15.35
N GLU A 472 -11.65 8.43 -14.91
CA GLU A 472 -12.93 8.86 -15.52
C GLU A 472 -12.73 9.91 -16.63
#